data_AF-A0A097AU67-F1
#
_entry.id   AF-A0A097AU67-F1
#
_cell.length_a   1.000
_cell.length_b   1.000
_cell.length_c   1.000
_cell.angle_alpha   90.00
_cell.angle_beta   90.00
_cell.angle_gamma   90.00
#
_symmetry.space_group_name_H-M   'P 1'
#
loop_
_entity.id
_entity.type
_entity.pdbx_description
1 polymer ?
#
loop_
_entity_poly.entity_id
_entity_poly.type
_entity_poly.pdbx_seq_one_letter_code
_entity_poly.pdbx_strand_id
1 'polypeptide(L)'
;MNTFKAYLKKEIIESWRHYKYLILLIGIVLFAILDPIILKLLPEMLKNEINGDLASLIQIDMKSAVQNYIKDLNQISLLIVLLTLMGTLSEEVSSQKLVFPYSKGANLSAIVISKILHYSVTLSIFIITGFAINYYYATTLFHNNVIAFNKILISSILMSTYYIFTITLLIFLSSILKKGIIAALSVLILHIVSAILVNIDKIAKFIPYNLISLANSFSTENNLTTIISAILYCIILFIFTMKIMKQN
;
A
#
# COMPACT_ATOMS: atom_id res chain seq x y z
N MET A 1 25.11 9.02 18.74
CA MET A 1 24.45 8.11 17.77
C MET A 1 23.38 8.90 17.05
N ASN A 2 23.41 8.99 15.71
CA ASN A 2 22.41 9.79 14.97
C ASN A 2 21.00 9.34 15.35
N THR A 3 20.14 10.28 15.76
CA THR A 3 18.74 10.02 16.19
C THR A 3 18.02 9.11 15.20
N PHE A 4 18.23 9.35 13.90
CA PHE A 4 17.68 8.53 12.82
C PHE A 4 18.01 7.03 12.95
N LYS A 5 19.29 6.67 13.14
CA LYS A 5 19.73 5.27 13.22
C LYS A 5 19.16 4.59 14.48
N ALA A 6 19.06 5.32 15.59
CA ALA A 6 18.51 4.81 16.83
C ALA A 6 17.01 4.47 16.67
N TYR A 7 16.24 5.38 16.09
CA TYR A 7 14.81 5.19 15.88
C TYR A 7 14.50 4.19 14.77
N LEU A 8 15.30 4.13 13.70
CA LEU A 8 15.14 3.09 12.69
C LEU A 8 15.35 1.69 13.29
N LYS A 9 16.36 1.52 14.15
CA LYS A 9 16.56 0.28 14.90
C LYS A 9 15.38 -0.02 15.84
N LYS A 10 14.83 1.00 16.49
CA LYS A 10 13.64 0.86 17.34
C LYS A 10 12.45 0.33 16.53
N GLU A 11 12.13 0.92 15.37
CA GLU A 11 11.00 0.48 14.54
C GLU A 11 11.14 -0.96 14.07
N ILE A 12 12.37 -1.39 13.73
CA ILE A 12 12.65 -2.78 13.38
C ILE A 12 12.36 -3.72 14.55
N ILE A 13 12.85 -3.38 15.76
CA ILE A 13 12.65 -4.20 16.97
C ILE A 13 11.17 -4.26 17.33
N GLU A 14 10.47 -3.13 17.26
CA GLU A 14 9.04 -3.06 17.56
C GLU A 14 8.22 -3.86 16.56
N SER A 15 8.53 -3.76 15.26
CA SER A 15 7.87 -4.53 14.21
C SER A 15 8.09 -6.04 14.36
N TRP A 16 9.26 -6.45 14.83
CA TRP A 16 9.56 -7.85 15.10
C TRP A 16 8.82 -8.37 16.35
N ARG A 17 8.90 -7.65 17.47
CA ARG A 17 8.30 -8.07 18.75
C ARG A 17 6.77 -8.10 18.73
N HIS A 18 6.14 -7.26 17.92
CA HIS A 18 4.69 -7.22 17.77
C HIS A 18 4.21 -7.96 16.50
N TYR A 19 5.07 -8.79 15.89
CA TYR A 19 4.73 -9.60 14.71
C TYR A 19 4.17 -8.80 13.52
N LYS A 20 4.45 -7.50 13.43
CA LYS A 20 3.95 -6.63 12.34
C LYS A 20 4.42 -7.15 10.98
N TYR A 21 5.67 -7.59 10.87
CA TYR A 21 6.18 -8.15 9.62
C TYR A 21 5.39 -9.38 9.16
N LEU A 22 5.04 -10.27 10.10
CA LEU A 22 4.29 -11.48 9.80
C LEU A 22 2.88 -11.13 9.31
N ILE A 23 2.19 -10.21 10.01
CA ILE A 23 0.85 -9.75 9.62
C ILE A 23 0.87 -9.08 8.24
N LEU A 24 1.83 -8.18 8.01
CA LEU A 24 1.97 -7.48 6.72
C LEU A 24 2.34 -8.44 5.58
N LEU A 25 3.24 -9.40 5.83
CA LEU A 25 3.66 -10.38 4.84
C LEU A 25 2.49 -11.31 4.46
N ILE A 26 1.78 -11.85 5.45
CA ILE A 26 0.59 -12.69 5.20
C ILE A 26 -0.47 -11.88 4.46
N GLY A 27 -0.74 -10.65 4.90
CA GLY A 27 -1.76 -9.80 4.29
C GLY A 27 -1.51 -9.48 2.82
N ILE A 28 -0.28 -9.61 2.32
CA ILE A 28 0.10 -9.35 0.93
C ILE A 28 0.28 -10.66 0.16
N VAL A 29 1.07 -11.59 0.68
CA VAL A 29 1.49 -12.81 -0.03
C VAL A 29 0.37 -13.84 -0.13
N LEU A 30 -0.56 -13.88 0.84
CA LEU A 30 -1.67 -14.82 0.82
C LEU A 30 -2.52 -14.65 -0.44
N PHE A 31 -2.89 -13.42 -0.79
CA PHE A 31 -3.69 -13.13 -1.98
C PHE A 31 -2.89 -13.37 -3.27
N ALA A 32 -1.58 -13.10 -3.26
CA ALA A 32 -0.72 -13.39 -4.41
C ALA A 32 -0.80 -14.85 -4.89
N ILE A 33 -0.97 -15.79 -3.95
CA ILE A 33 -1.12 -17.23 -4.23
C ILE A 33 -2.58 -17.61 -4.46
N LEU A 34 -3.50 -17.12 -3.64
CA LEU A 34 -4.91 -17.51 -3.72
C LEU A 34 -5.59 -17.01 -4.98
N ASP A 35 -5.28 -15.79 -5.44
CA ASP A 35 -5.99 -15.19 -6.58
C ASP A 35 -5.91 -16.04 -7.86
N PRO A 36 -4.73 -16.46 -8.34
CA PRO A 36 -4.65 -17.30 -9.54
C PRO A 36 -5.35 -18.65 -9.37
N ILE A 37 -5.28 -19.24 -8.17
CA ILE A 37 -5.86 -20.55 -7.86
C ILE A 37 -7.40 -20.47 -7.88
N ILE A 38 -7.96 -19.51 -7.15
CA ILE A 38 -9.42 -19.32 -7.07
C ILE A 38 -9.96 -18.97 -8.46
N LEU A 39 -9.30 -18.08 -9.19
CA LEU A 39 -9.71 -17.74 -10.55
C LEU A 39 -9.66 -18.94 -11.50
N LYS A 40 -8.70 -19.84 -11.35
CA LYS A 40 -8.64 -21.06 -12.17
C LYS A 40 -9.82 -22.00 -11.88
N LEU A 41 -10.22 -22.10 -10.61
CA LEU A 41 -11.31 -22.97 -10.14
C LEU A 41 -12.69 -22.36 -10.34
N LEU A 42 -12.79 -21.03 -10.47
CA LEU A 42 -14.06 -20.31 -10.56
C LEU A 42 -15.02 -20.85 -11.64
N PRO A 43 -14.58 -21.15 -12.89
CA PRO A 43 -15.48 -21.68 -13.91
C PRO A 43 -16.03 -23.06 -13.55
N GLU A 44 -15.24 -23.89 -12.85
CA GLU A 44 -15.66 -25.21 -12.41
C GLU A 44 -16.68 -25.12 -11.26
N MET A 45 -16.47 -24.19 -10.32
CA MET A 45 -17.42 -23.92 -9.24
C MET A 45 -18.78 -23.43 -9.75
N LEU A 46 -18.79 -22.71 -10.88
CA LEU A 46 -19.99 -22.11 -11.46
C LEU A 46 -20.64 -22.96 -12.56
N LYS A 47 -20.04 -24.11 -12.92
CA LYS A 47 -20.45 -24.95 -14.05
C LYS A 47 -21.91 -25.42 -13.99
N ASN A 48 -22.46 -25.58 -12.79
CA ASN A 48 -23.84 -26.04 -12.58
C ASN A 48 -24.85 -24.90 -12.36
N GLU A 49 -24.36 -23.68 -12.10
CA GLU A 49 -25.18 -22.50 -11.78
C GLU A 49 -25.37 -21.56 -12.99
N ILE A 50 -24.50 -21.69 -14.00
CA ILE A 50 -24.47 -20.84 -15.18
C ILE A 50 -24.82 -21.65 -16.42
N ASN A 51 -25.87 -21.23 -17.16
CA ASN A 51 -26.19 -21.78 -18.47
C ASN A 51 -24.96 -21.68 -19.39
N GLY A 52 -24.59 -22.77 -20.09
CA GLY A 52 -23.31 -22.91 -20.78
C GLY A 52 -22.90 -21.78 -21.75
N ASP A 53 -23.86 -21.00 -22.24
CA ASP A 53 -23.62 -19.82 -23.08
C ASP A 53 -22.96 -18.66 -22.32
N LEU A 54 -23.34 -18.43 -21.04
CA LEU A 54 -22.78 -17.40 -20.17
C LEU A 54 -21.41 -17.79 -19.60
N ALA A 55 -21.14 -19.09 -19.43
CA ALA A 55 -19.86 -19.59 -18.93
C ALA A 55 -18.71 -19.33 -19.93
N SER A 56 -19.02 -19.32 -21.23
CA SER A 56 -18.06 -19.02 -22.31
C SER A 56 -17.60 -17.55 -22.35
N LEU A 57 -18.36 -16.64 -21.73
CA LEU A 57 -18.05 -15.21 -21.64
C LEU A 57 -17.05 -14.88 -20.52
N ILE A 58 -16.88 -15.77 -19.53
CA ILE A 58 -15.94 -15.60 -18.43
C ILE A 58 -14.55 -16.06 -18.91
N GLN A 59 -13.90 -15.26 -19.73
CA GLN A 59 -12.52 -15.50 -20.17
C GLN A 59 -11.55 -15.14 -19.04
N ILE A 60 -11.22 -16.14 -18.21
CA ILE A 60 -10.21 -15.99 -17.16
C ILE A 60 -8.84 -16.26 -17.77
N ASP A 61 -8.01 -15.23 -17.76
CA ASP A 61 -6.65 -15.26 -18.26
C ASP A 61 -5.64 -14.78 -17.19
N MET A 62 -4.35 -14.81 -17.55
CA MET A 62 -3.29 -14.35 -16.67
C MET A 62 -3.49 -12.89 -16.23
N LYS A 63 -4.00 -12.05 -17.13
CA LYS A 63 -4.28 -10.63 -16.84
C LYS A 63 -5.33 -10.51 -15.73
N SER A 64 -6.40 -11.28 -15.81
CA SER A 64 -7.46 -11.32 -14.81
C SER A 64 -6.92 -11.70 -13.44
N ALA A 65 -6.00 -12.68 -13.37
CA ALA A 65 -5.34 -13.09 -12.12
C ALA A 65 -4.54 -11.97 -11.46
N VAL A 66 -3.75 -11.23 -12.25
CA VAL A 66 -2.97 -10.11 -11.72
C VAL A 66 -3.86 -8.93 -11.34
N GLN A 67 -4.91 -8.63 -12.12
CA GLN A 67 -5.86 -7.56 -11.81
C GLN A 67 -6.65 -7.85 -10.53
N ASN A 68 -7.02 -9.11 -10.29
CA ASN A 68 -7.67 -9.48 -9.03
C ASN A 68 -6.72 -9.32 -7.84
N TYR A 69 -5.46 -9.69 -8.00
CA TYR A 69 -4.45 -9.43 -6.98
C TYR A 69 -4.24 -7.94 -6.69
N ILE A 70 -4.21 -7.08 -7.72
CA ILE A 70 -4.14 -5.62 -7.51
C ILE A 70 -5.39 -5.12 -6.76
N LYS A 71 -6.57 -5.68 -7.05
CA LYS A 71 -7.81 -5.34 -6.35
C LYS A 71 -7.75 -5.75 -4.86
N ASP A 72 -7.24 -6.93 -4.55
CA ASP A 72 -7.08 -7.41 -3.18
C ASP A 72 -6.00 -6.64 -2.43
N LEU A 73 -4.93 -6.22 -3.12
CA LEU A 73 -3.97 -5.25 -2.60
C LEU A 73 -4.63 -3.91 -2.28
N ASN A 74 -5.53 -3.43 -3.15
CA ASN A 74 -6.19 -2.15 -2.98
C ASN A 74 -7.22 -2.15 -1.84
N GLN A 75 -7.90 -3.28 -1.62
CA GLN A 75 -9.02 -3.38 -0.67
C GLN A 75 -8.58 -4.00 0.66
N ILE A 76 -8.33 -5.31 0.66
CA ILE A 76 -8.14 -6.08 1.88
C ILE A 76 -6.73 -5.86 2.44
N SER A 77 -5.71 -5.89 1.59
CA SER A 77 -4.32 -5.70 2.04
C SER A 77 -4.10 -4.30 2.59
N LEU A 78 -4.68 -3.28 1.91
CA LEU A 78 -4.63 -1.89 2.38
C LEU A 78 -5.22 -1.76 3.79
N LEU A 79 -6.38 -2.39 4.03
CA LEU A 79 -7.01 -2.42 5.34
C LEU A 79 -6.11 -3.07 6.39
N ILE A 80 -5.53 -4.24 6.10
CA ILE A 80 -4.61 -4.96 7.01
C ILE A 80 -3.42 -4.06 7.35
N VAL A 81 -2.82 -3.40 6.36
CA VAL A 81 -1.70 -2.48 6.56
C VAL A 81 -2.09 -1.33 7.47
N LEU A 82 -3.22 -0.67 7.20
CA LEU A 82 -3.68 0.47 8.00
C LEU A 82 -3.95 0.08 9.45
N LEU A 83 -4.64 -1.05 9.68
CA LEU A 83 -4.92 -1.54 11.03
C LEU A 83 -3.64 -1.94 11.78
N THR A 84 -2.68 -2.55 11.10
CA THR A 84 -1.40 -2.93 11.70
C THR A 84 -0.56 -1.72 12.09
N LEU A 85 -0.64 -0.64 11.29
CA LEU A 85 0.20 0.55 11.46
C LEU A 85 -0.49 1.71 12.18
N MET A 86 -1.79 1.61 12.48
CA MET A 86 -2.59 2.73 13.00
C MET A 86 -2.04 3.34 14.30
N GLY A 87 -1.45 2.51 15.17
CA GLY A 87 -0.92 2.95 16.48
C GLY A 87 0.48 3.57 16.41
N THR A 88 1.21 3.39 15.30
CA THR A 88 2.66 3.58 15.23
C THR A 88 3.15 4.98 15.61
N LEU A 89 2.41 6.03 15.24
CA LEU A 89 2.70 7.40 15.68
C LEU A 89 1.67 7.90 16.69
N SER A 90 0.40 7.56 16.52
CA SER A 90 -0.67 8.10 17.36
C SER A 90 -0.48 7.75 18.84
N GLU A 91 0.02 6.55 19.14
CA GLU A 91 0.29 6.14 20.52
C GLU A 91 1.45 6.92 21.11
N GLU A 92 2.50 7.20 20.33
CA GLU A 92 3.66 7.95 20.79
C GLU A 92 3.31 9.41 21.09
N VAL A 93 2.43 10.00 20.27
CA VAL A 93 1.93 11.36 20.45
C VAL A 93 0.97 11.42 21.64
N SER A 94 0.01 10.50 21.74
CA SER A 94 -1.00 10.53 22.81
C SER A 94 -0.44 10.20 24.19
N SER A 95 0.54 9.29 24.27
CA SER A 95 1.21 8.93 25.53
C SER A 95 2.43 9.80 25.85
N GLN A 96 2.65 10.90 25.09
CA GLN A 96 3.76 11.83 25.29
C GLN A 96 5.16 11.18 25.31
N LYS A 97 5.32 9.99 24.70
CA LYS A 97 6.60 9.26 24.62
C LYS A 97 7.69 10.03 23.88
N LEU A 98 7.31 11.02 23.06
CA LEU A 98 8.22 11.85 22.29
C LEU A 98 8.80 13.04 23.07
N VAL A 99 8.20 13.43 24.21
CA VAL A 99 8.62 14.60 24.99
C VAL A 99 10.02 14.42 25.57
N PHE A 100 10.30 13.28 26.18
CA PHE A 100 11.61 13.01 26.79
C PHE A 100 12.76 12.91 25.77
N PRO A 101 12.63 12.17 24.65
CA PRO A 101 13.63 12.19 23.59
C PRO A 101 13.87 13.59 23.04
N TYR A 102 12.80 14.37 22.80
CA TYR A 102 12.92 15.71 22.25
C TYR A 102 13.64 16.67 23.20
N SER A 103 13.33 16.63 24.51
CA SER A 103 14.02 17.45 25.52
C SER A 103 15.49 17.07 25.71
N LYS A 104 15.88 15.84 25.37
CA LYS A 104 17.26 15.36 25.31
C LYS A 104 17.99 15.67 23.99
N GLY A 105 17.39 16.49 23.13
CA GLY A 105 18.00 16.93 21.86
C GLY A 105 17.79 15.96 20.69
N ALA A 106 16.87 15.00 20.79
CA ALA A 106 16.54 14.15 19.66
C ALA A 106 15.83 14.97 18.57
N ASN A 107 16.31 14.83 17.33
CA ASN A 107 15.67 15.48 16.20
C ASN A 107 14.33 14.80 15.85
N LEU A 108 13.23 15.53 16.03
CA LEU A 108 11.87 15.07 15.72
C LEU A 108 11.69 14.65 14.25
N SER A 109 12.38 15.33 13.31
CA SER A 109 12.30 14.95 11.89
C SER A 109 12.95 13.61 11.62
N ALA A 110 14.07 13.33 12.29
CA ALA A 110 14.73 12.04 12.19
C ALA A 110 13.86 10.89 12.71
N ILE A 111 13.03 11.15 13.73
CA ILE A 111 12.07 10.18 14.28
C ILE A 111 11.00 9.85 13.23
N VAL A 112 10.34 10.87 12.68
CA VAL A 112 9.26 10.68 11.70
C VAL A 112 9.78 10.04 10.41
N ILE A 113 10.91 10.53 9.88
CA ILE A 113 11.54 9.98 8.67
C ILE A 113 11.90 8.50 8.89
N SER A 114 12.40 8.13 10.05
CA SER A 114 12.74 6.72 10.33
C SER A 114 11.52 5.80 10.26
N LYS A 115 10.35 6.24 10.74
CA LYS A 115 9.09 5.49 10.63
C LYS A 115 8.62 5.37 9.19
N ILE A 116 8.55 6.48 8.47
CA ILE A 116 8.13 6.50 7.06
C ILE A 116 9.04 5.56 6.27
N LEU A 117 10.36 5.75 6.33
CA LEU A 117 11.32 4.91 5.59
C LEU A 117 11.23 3.44 5.97
N HIS A 118 11.12 3.12 7.26
CA HIS A 118 11.03 1.73 7.73
C HIS A 118 9.83 1.00 7.13
N TYR A 119 8.62 1.54 7.28
CA TYR A 119 7.42 0.89 6.77
C TYR A 119 7.31 0.97 5.24
N SER A 120 7.77 2.07 4.61
CA SER A 120 7.81 2.21 3.16
C SER A 120 8.69 1.16 2.49
N VAL A 121 9.90 0.94 3.01
CA VAL A 121 10.83 -0.08 2.47
C VAL A 121 10.27 -1.48 2.71
N THR A 122 9.76 -1.75 3.92
CA THR A 122 9.18 -3.05 4.28
C THR A 122 8.02 -3.43 3.33
N LEU A 123 7.05 -2.52 3.15
CA LEU A 123 5.92 -2.79 2.26
C LEU A 123 6.31 -2.90 0.80
N SER A 124 7.25 -2.07 0.33
CA SER A 124 7.72 -2.16 -1.06
C SER A 124 8.34 -3.54 -1.34
N ILE A 125 9.17 -4.06 -0.43
CA ILE A 125 9.77 -5.40 -0.56
C ILE A 125 8.67 -6.48 -0.61
N PHE A 126 7.69 -6.41 0.29
CA PHE A 126 6.61 -7.40 0.33
C PHE A 126 5.69 -7.34 -0.89
N ILE A 127 5.35 -6.14 -1.36
CA ILE A 127 4.53 -5.95 -2.56
C ILE A 127 5.26 -6.49 -3.79
N ILE A 128 6.53 -6.13 -4.00
CA ILE A 128 7.34 -6.63 -5.13
C ILE A 128 7.43 -8.16 -5.08
N THR A 129 7.67 -8.72 -3.88
CA THR A 129 7.71 -10.18 -3.69
C THR A 129 6.36 -10.82 -3.99
N GLY A 130 5.26 -10.24 -3.55
CA GLY A 130 3.91 -10.71 -3.82
C GLY A 130 3.57 -10.67 -5.32
N PHE A 131 3.95 -9.61 -6.03
CA PHE A 131 3.81 -9.57 -7.50
C PHE A 131 4.65 -10.64 -8.21
N ALA A 132 5.87 -10.91 -7.73
CA ALA A 132 6.71 -11.98 -8.29
C ALA A 132 6.07 -13.37 -8.08
N ILE A 133 5.52 -13.63 -6.89
CA ILE A 133 4.79 -14.86 -6.58
C ILE A 133 3.54 -14.98 -7.44
N ASN A 134 2.73 -13.92 -7.51
CA ASN A 134 1.50 -13.92 -8.30
C ASN A 134 1.79 -14.14 -9.80
N TYR A 135 2.85 -13.51 -10.33
CA TYR A 135 3.31 -13.72 -11.70
C TYR A 135 3.68 -15.19 -11.95
N TYR A 136 4.42 -15.81 -11.04
CA TYR A 136 4.79 -17.22 -11.13
C TYR A 136 3.56 -18.15 -11.17
N TYR A 137 2.59 -17.95 -10.26
CA TYR A 137 1.36 -18.75 -10.26
C TYR A 137 0.46 -18.45 -11.46
N ALA A 138 0.33 -17.19 -11.86
CA ALA A 138 -0.50 -16.81 -12.99
C ALA A 138 0.04 -17.37 -14.31
N THR A 139 1.36 -17.33 -14.54
CA THR A 139 1.99 -17.88 -15.76
C THR A 139 1.93 -19.40 -15.82
N THR A 140 1.98 -20.10 -14.68
CA THR A 140 1.89 -21.57 -14.64
C THR A 140 0.45 -22.08 -14.83
N LEU A 141 -0.56 -21.36 -14.32
CA LEU A 141 -1.96 -21.77 -14.41
C LEU A 141 -2.67 -21.30 -15.69
N PHE A 142 -2.23 -20.16 -16.24
CA PHE A 142 -2.83 -19.53 -17.42
C PHE A 142 -1.77 -19.36 -18.52
N HIS A 143 -1.95 -20.09 -19.63
CA HIS A 143 -1.03 -20.08 -20.77
C HIS A 143 -1.42 -19.03 -21.83
N ASN A 144 -2.58 -18.39 -21.69
CA ASN A 144 -3.11 -17.40 -22.62
C ASN A 144 -2.87 -15.96 -22.11
N ASN A 145 -2.69 -15.02 -23.05
CA ASN A 145 -2.50 -13.59 -22.78
C ASN A 145 -1.38 -13.27 -21.77
N VAL A 146 -0.22 -13.90 -21.95
CA VAL A 146 0.92 -13.72 -21.04
C VAL A 146 1.39 -12.26 -21.06
N ILE A 147 1.32 -11.62 -19.90
CA ILE A 147 1.83 -10.26 -19.72
C ILE A 147 3.37 -10.33 -19.58
N ALA A 148 4.07 -9.46 -20.31
CA ALA A 148 5.52 -9.34 -20.18
C ALA A 148 5.92 -8.95 -18.75
N PHE A 149 6.96 -9.60 -18.22
CA PHE A 149 7.47 -9.37 -16.86
C PHE A 149 7.74 -7.89 -16.55
N ASN A 150 8.26 -7.13 -17.52
CA ASN A 150 8.54 -5.70 -17.35
C ASN A 150 7.28 -4.89 -16.98
N LYS A 151 6.11 -5.22 -17.55
CA LYS A 151 4.85 -4.52 -17.23
C LYS A 151 4.41 -4.82 -15.79
N ILE A 152 4.59 -6.04 -15.34
CA ILE A 152 4.28 -6.48 -13.96
C ILE A 152 5.20 -5.79 -12.96
N LEU A 153 6.48 -5.69 -13.28
CA LEU A 153 7.44 -4.96 -12.46
C LEU A 153 7.04 -3.48 -12.33
N ILE A 154 6.64 -2.83 -13.43
CA ILE A 154 6.12 -1.45 -13.40
C ILE A 154 4.87 -1.34 -12.52
N SER A 155 3.89 -2.25 -12.66
CA SER A 155 2.70 -2.28 -11.80
C SER A 155 3.06 -2.45 -10.31
N SER A 156 4.07 -3.26 -9.99
CA SER A 156 4.54 -3.45 -8.61
C SER A 156 5.17 -2.19 -8.02
N ILE A 157 5.90 -1.41 -8.83
CA ILE A 157 6.50 -0.14 -8.43
C ILE A 157 5.42 0.93 -8.24
N LEU A 158 4.42 0.98 -9.12
CA LEU A 158 3.28 1.89 -9.00
C LEU A 158 2.48 1.63 -7.71
N MET A 159 2.17 0.36 -7.42
CA MET A 159 1.51 -0.03 -6.18
C MET A 159 2.37 0.28 -4.96
N SER A 160 3.67 -0.01 -5.00
CA SER A 160 4.58 0.33 -3.89
C SER A 160 4.60 1.85 -3.62
N THR A 161 4.65 2.66 -4.68
CA THR A 161 4.59 4.14 -4.58
C THR A 161 3.30 4.61 -3.95
N TYR A 162 2.17 4.00 -4.32
CA TYR A 162 0.88 4.30 -3.71
C TYR A 162 0.86 3.99 -2.21
N TYR A 163 1.41 2.85 -1.79
CA TYR A 163 1.51 2.47 -0.39
C TYR A 163 2.43 3.40 0.42
N ILE A 164 3.51 3.92 -0.18
CA ILE A 164 4.37 4.95 0.45
C ILE A 164 3.55 6.22 0.73
N PHE A 165 2.73 6.65 -0.23
CA PHE A 165 1.81 7.77 -0.04
C PHE A 165 0.82 7.50 1.10
N THR A 166 0.19 6.31 1.12
CA THR A 166 -0.75 5.92 2.18
C THR A 166 -0.10 5.94 3.57
N ILE A 167 1.11 5.38 3.74
CA ILE A 167 1.83 5.41 5.02
C ILE A 167 2.11 6.85 5.46
N THR A 168 2.55 7.70 4.53
CA THR A 168 2.86 9.11 4.83
C THR A 168 1.60 9.85 5.27
N LEU A 169 0.47 9.60 4.61
CA LEU A 169 -0.83 10.14 4.98
C LEU A 169 -1.31 9.63 6.36
N LEU A 170 -1.12 8.35 6.65
CA LEU A 170 -1.45 7.76 7.94
C LEU A 170 -0.67 8.41 9.08
N ILE A 171 0.64 8.60 8.90
CA ILE A 171 1.52 9.24 9.87
C ILE A 171 1.11 10.71 10.08
N PHE A 172 0.80 11.42 9.00
CA PHE A 172 0.28 12.79 9.07
C PHE A 172 -1.02 12.86 9.90
N LEU A 173 -2.02 12.05 9.57
CA LEU A 173 -3.31 12.05 10.30
C LEU A 173 -3.16 11.56 11.74
N SER A 174 -2.25 10.63 11.99
CA SER A 174 -1.90 10.18 13.34
C SER A 174 -1.33 11.30 14.21
N SER A 175 -0.58 12.24 13.62
CA SER A 175 -0.03 13.40 14.33
C SER A 175 -1.11 14.41 14.74
N ILE A 176 -2.19 14.52 13.96
CA ILE A 176 -3.32 15.45 14.22
C ILE A 176 -4.29 14.82 15.20
N LEU A 177 -4.75 13.61 14.91
CA LEU A 177 -5.90 13.01 15.57
C LEU A 177 -5.54 12.34 16.90
N LYS A 178 -4.26 11.99 17.10
CA LYS A 178 -3.72 11.37 18.32
C LYS A 178 -4.42 10.06 18.74
N LYS A 179 -5.30 9.51 17.88
CA LYS A 179 -6.02 8.25 18.04
C LYS A 179 -5.85 7.40 16.78
N GLY A 180 -5.18 6.26 16.91
CA GLY A 180 -4.76 5.46 15.77
C GLY A 180 -5.91 5.00 14.89
N ILE A 181 -6.97 4.44 15.49
CA ILE A 181 -8.13 3.95 14.74
C ILE A 181 -8.81 5.05 13.91
N ILE A 182 -8.90 6.27 14.45
CA ILE A 182 -9.52 7.41 13.74
C ILE A 182 -8.60 7.87 12.59
N ALA A 183 -7.28 7.84 12.78
CA ALA A 183 -6.32 8.10 11.72
C ALA A 183 -6.42 7.07 10.58
N ALA A 184 -6.51 5.77 10.89
CA ALA A 184 -6.67 4.72 9.89
C ALA A 184 -8.00 4.84 9.12
N LEU A 185 -9.12 5.06 9.81
CA LEU A 185 -10.43 5.25 9.18
C LEU A 185 -10.48 6.49 8.29
N SER A 186 -9.84 7.59 8.71
CA SER A 186 -9.76 8.80 7.88
C SER A 186 -8.92 8.58 6.61
N VAL A 187 -7.83 7.79 6.68
CA VAL A 187 -7.11 7.37 5.47
C VAL A 187 -8.01 6.56 4.54
N LEU A 188 -8.80 5.61 5.06
CA LEU A 188 -9.74 4.82 4.25
C LEU A 188 -10.81 5.69 3.58
N ILE A 189 -11.38 6.66 4.30
CA ILE A 189 -12.36 7.60 3.72
C ILE A 189 -11.71 8.40 2.59
N LEU A 190 -10.51 8.96 2.81
CA LEU A 190 -9.78 9.69 1.78
C LEU A 190 -9.43 8.81 0.58
N HIS A 191 -9.09 7.54 0.82
CA HIS A 191 -8.87 6.55 -0.22
C HIS A 191 -10.12 6.37 -1.10
N ILE A 192 -11.29 6.12 -0.50
CA ILE A 192 -12.56 5.94 -1.23
C ILE A 192 -12.91 7.22 -2.01
N VAL A 193 -12.78 8.39 -1.39
CA VAL A 193 -13.01 9.68 -2.07
C VAL A 193 -12.07 9.84 -3.26
N SER A 194 -10.79 9.51 -3.10
CA SER A 194 -9.81 9.58 -4.19
C SER A 194 -10.11 8.61 -5.34
N ALA A 195 -10.67 7.43 -5.03
CA ALA A 195 -11.11 6.46 -6.02
C ALA A 195 -12.22 7.00 -6.91
N ILE A 196 -13.18 7.72 -6.32
CA ILE A 196 -14.30 8.35 -7.04
C ILE A 196 -13.79 9.52 -7.90
N LEU A 197 -12.90 10.35 -7.35
CA LEU A 197 -12.40 11.54 -8.03
C LEU A 197 -11.50 11.24 -9.24
N VAL A 198 -10.87 10.07 -9.30
CA VAL A 198 -10.02 9.68 -10.45
C VAL A 198 -10.81 9.55 -11.74
N ASN A 199 -12.13 9.36 -11.69
CA ASN A 199 -12.97 9.30 -12.89
C ASN A 199 -13.12 10.66 -13.61
N ILE A 200 -12.52 11.73 -13.09
CA ILE A 200 -12.53 13.07 -13.69
C ILE A 200 -11.20 13.29 -14.44
N ASP A 201 -11.22 13.14 -15.76
CA ASP A 201 -10.03 13.10 -16.65
C ASP A 201 -8.99 14.21 -16.41
N LYS A 202 -9.45 15.45 -16.14
CA LYS A 202 -8.55 16.61 -15.97
C LYS A 202 -7.73 16.54 -14.67
N ILE A 203 -8.24 15.88 -13.64
CA ILE A 203 -7.65 15.85 -12.28
C ILE A 203 -6.98 14.50 -12.00
N ALA A 204 -7.42 13.44 -12.70
CA ALA A 204 -6.93 12.06 -12.53
C ALA A 204 -5.40 11.97 -12.46
N LYS A 205 -4.68 12.69 -13.35
CA LYS A 205 -3.21 12.65 -13.42
C LYS A 205 -2.51 13.08 -12.12
N PHE A 206 -3.13 13.97 -11.36
CA PHE A 206 -2.58 14.47 -10.11
C PHE A 206 -2.99 13.63 -8.90
N ILE A 207 -4.11 12.89 -8.97
CA ILE A 207 -4.61 12.14 -7.83
C ILE A 207 -3.76 10.87 -7.61
N PRO A 208 -3.21 10.63 -6.40
CA PRO A 208 -2.38 9.45 -6.13
C PRO A 208 -3.07 8.10 -6.41
N TYR A 209 -4.39 8.02 -6.27
CA TYR A 209 -5.17 6.82 -6.61
C TYR A 209 -5.01 6.39 -8.07
N ASN A 210 -4.68 7.32 -8.98
CA ASN A 210 -4.43 6.99 -10.38
C ASN A 210 -3.23 6.03 -10.54
N LEU A 211 -2.31 5.94 -9.57
CA LEU A 211 -1.27 4.91 -9.56
C LEU A 211 -1.83 3.49 -9.56
N ILE A 212 -2.94 3.25 -8.85
CA ILE A 212 -3.62 1.94 -8.82
C ILE A 212 -4.31 1.67 -10.16
N SER A 213 -4.92 2.69 -10.77
CA SER A 213 -5.53 2.58 -12.10
C SER A 213 -4.49 2.22 -13.17
N LEU A 214 -3.34 2.91 -13.15
CA LEU A 214 -2.21 2.64 -14.05
C LEU A 214 -1.57 1.27 -13.80
N ALA A 215 -1.50 0.83 -12.54
CA ALA A 215 -1.03 -0.52 -12.21
C ALA A 215 -1.96 -1.60 -12.80
N ASN A 216 -3.28 -1.37 -12.77
CA ASN A 216 -4.31 -2.27 -13.30
C ASN A 216 -4.37 -2.30 -14.84
N SER A 217 -4.01 -1.20 -15.51
CA SER A 217 -4.01 -1.11 -16.98
C SER A 217 -2.76 -1.73 -17.60
N PHE A 218 -1.70 -1.97 -16.81
CA PHE A 218 -0.38 -2.42 -17.29
C PHE A 218 0.22 -1.48 -18.34
N SER A 219 -0.17 -0.20 -18.34
CA SER A 219 0.32 0.80 -19.27
C SER A 219 1.65 1.40 -18.81
N THR A 220 2.55 1.64 -19.76
CA THR A 220 3.83 2.32 -19.53
C THR A 220 3.76 3.83 -19.82
N GLU A 221 2.65 4.29 -20.41
CA GLU A 221 2.47 5.69 -20.82
C GLU A 221 2.01 6.56 -19.64
N ASN A 222 2.53 7.80 -19.57
CA ASN A 222 2.15 8.85 -18.61
C ASN A 222 2.34 8.57 -17.10
N ASN A 223 2.98 7.47 -16.72
CA ASN A 223 3.20 7.08 -15.32
C ASN A 223 4.00 8.11 -14.50
N LEU A 224 4.95 8.81 -15.14
CA LEU A 224 5.87 9.72 -14.45
C LEU A 224 5.15 10.88 -13.77
N THR A 225 4.11 11.43 -14.39
CA THR A 225 3.41 12.61 -13.85
C THR A 225 2.72 12.30 -12.51
N THR A 226 2.03 11.17 -12.42
CA THR A 226 1.37 10.72 -11.20
C THR A 226 2.37 10.26 -10.13
N ILE A 227 3.50 9.65 -10.51
CA ILE A 227 4.57 9.32 -9.55
C ILE A 227 5.14 10.60 -8.94
N ILE A 228 5.45 11.60 -9.76
CA ILE A 228 5.98 12.89 -9.30
C ILE A 228 4.97 13.60 -8.40
N SER A 229 3.68 13.61 -8.75
CA SER A 229 2.65 14.20 -7.90
C SER A 229 2.55 13.49 -6.56
N ALA A 230 2.56 12.15 -6.52
CA ALA A 230 2.54 11.37 -5.29
C ALA A 230 3.74 11.67 -4.38
N ILE A 231 4.95 11.77 -4.95
CA ILE A 231 6.16 12.14 -4.21
C ILE A 231 6.05 13.56 -3.65
N LEU A 232 5.56 14.51 -4.44
CA LEU A 232 5.32 15.89 -3.98
C LEU A 232 4.34 15.93 -2.81
N TYR A 233 3.22 15.19 -2.88
CA TYR A 233 2.29 15.07 -1.75
C TYR A 233 2.96 14.46 -0.52
N CYS A 234 3.81 13.45 -0.67
CA CYS A 234 4.55 12.89 0.47
C CYS A 234 5.45 13.93 1.14
N ILE A 235 6.18 14.74 0.36
CA ILE A 235 7.03 15.82 0.88
C ILE A 235 6.19 16.87 1.61
N ILE A 236 5.06 17.29 1.02
CA ILE A 236 4.15 18.28 1.62
C ILE A 236 3.58 17.76 2.94
N LEU A 237 3.05 16.53 2.95
CA LEU A 237 2.50 15.90 4.15
C LEU A 237 3.56 15.73 5.24
N PHE A 238 4.80 15.41 4.87
CA PHE A 238 5.92 15.34 5.80
C PHE A 238 6.21 16.70 6.44
N ILE A 239 6.29 17.78 5.65
CA ILE A 239 6.51 19.14 6.17
C ILE A 239 5.39 19.56 7.12
N PHE A 240 4.13 19.28 6.77
CA PHE A 240 3.00 19.57 7.66
C PHE A 240 3.03 18.76 8.95
N THR A 241 3.37 17.48 8.88
CA THR A 241 3.56 16.62 10.06
C THR A 241 4.60 17.24 11.00
N MET A 242 5.72 17.72 10.46
CA MET A 242 6.76 18.38 11.25
C MET A 242 6.29 19.68 11.90
N LYS A 243 5.49 20.48 11.20
CA LYS A 243 4.92 21.72 11.76
C LYS A 243 3.99 21.41 12.94
N ILE A 244 3.13 20.42 12.79
CA ILE A 244 2.16 20.01 13.82
C ILE A 244 2.87 19.41 15.03
N MET A 245 3.86 18.56 14.82
CA MET A 245 4.58 17.93 15.93
C MET A 245 5.49 18.89 16.71
N LYS A 246 5.86 20.05 16.15
CA LYS A 246 6.58 21.11 16.89
C LYS A 246 5.66 21.99 17.75
N GLN A 247 4.37 22.02 17.43
CA GLN A 247 3.38 22.84 18.15
C GLN A 247 2.73 22.08 19.32
N ASN A 248 2.77 20.74 19.27
CA ASN A 248 2.28 19.84 20.32
C ASN A 248 3.38 19.48 21.30
#